data_AF-A0A2P5C9M8-F1
#
_entry.id   AF-A0A2P5C9M8-F1
#
_cell.length_a   1.000
_cell.length_b   1.000
_cell.length_c   1.000
_cell.angle_alpha   90.00
_cell.angle_beta   90.00
_cell.angle_gamma   90.00
#
_symmetry.space_group_name_H-M   'P 1'
#
loop_
_entity.id
_entity.type
_entity.pdbx_description
1 polymer ?
#
loop_
_entity_poly.entity_id
_entity_poly.type
_entity_poly.pdbx_seq_one_letter_code
_entity_poly.pdbx_strand_id
1 'polypeptide(L)'
;MEVTSLLKILSFLLLCFTAKHRPSLANAAPAAVLDSSGKELQKGVHYHIMPAIRDSGGGIGMAITHQSKRCPPDIIQKDLDGTSGIPLTFWPVNPNDTVVRLSSDLNIKFPGVTLCFQSTVWKLDSYDPFLGH
;
A
#
# COMPACT_ATOMS: atom_id res chain seq x y z
N MET A 1 -56.23 -23.40 20.42
CA MET A 1 -55.19 -22.44 20.00
C MET A 1 -55.93 -21.14 19.71
N GLU A 2 -56.00 -20.28 20.73
CA GLU A 2 -56.87 -19.11 20.74
C GLU A 2 -56.48 -18.12 19.63
N VAL A 3 -57.45 -17.48 18.98
CA VAL A 3 -57.26 -16.42 17.97
C VAL A 3 -56.33 -15.31 18.51
N THR A 4 -56.34 -15.10 19.83
CA THR A 4 -55.46 -14.18 20.57
C THR A 4 -53.98 -14.59 20.53
N SER A 5 -53.68 -15.89 20.45
CA SER A 5 -52.31 -16.42 20.33
C SER A 5 -51.76 -16.19 18.92
N LEU A 6 -52.58 -16.39 17.89
CA LEU A 6 -52.23 -16.10 16.49
C LEU A 6 -51.97 -14.61 16.27
N LEU A 7 -52.79 -13.73 16.86
CA LEU A 7 -52.63 -12.28 16.75
C LEU A 7 -51.32 -11.78 17.39
N LYS A 8 -50.91 -12.38 18.51
CA LYS A 8 -49.63 -12.07 19.19
C LYS A 8 -48.42 -12.51 18.37
N ILE A 9 -48.48 -13.70 17.76
CA ILE A 9 -47.40 -14.21 16.90
C ILE A 9 -47.23 -13.32 15.66
N LEU A 10 -48.34 -12.92 15.03
CA LEU A 10 -48.32 -12.03 13.86
C LEU A 10 -47.79 -10.64 14.21
N SER A 11 -48.21 -10.08 15.36
CA SER A 11 -47.69 -8.81 15.88
C SER A 11 -46.19 -8.86 16.17
N PHE A 12 -45.70 -9.97 16.73
CA PHE A 12 -44.27 -10.18 16.99
C PHE A 12 -43.45 -10.26 15.70
N LEU A 13 -43.93 -11.01 14.69
CA LEU A 13 -43.30 -11.11 13.36
C LEU A 13 -43.23 -9.75 12.65
N LEU A 14 -44.32 -8.97 12.68
CA LEU A 14 -44.36 -7.62 12.11
C LEU A 14 -43.36 -6.68 12.81
N LEU A 15 -43.19 -6.79 14.14
CA LEU A 15 -42.19 -6.03 14.87
C LEU A 15 -40.76 -6.38 14.40
N CYS A 16 -40.46 -7.65 14.17
CA CYS A 16 -39.16 -8.12 13.67
C CYS A 16 -38.86 -7.60 12.24
N PHE A 17 -39.85 -7.47 11.36
CA PHE A 17 -39.65 -6.90 10.02
C PHE A 17 -39.46 -5.37 10.04
N THR A 18 -39.99 -4.67 11.05
CA THR A 18 -39.76 -3.23 11.23
C THR A 18 -38.50 -2.89 12.02
N ALA A 19 -37.79 -3.89 12.57
CA ALA A 19 -36.46 -3.71 13.12
C ALA A 19 -35.55 -3.31 11.96
N LYS A 20 -35.45 -1.99 11.74
CA LYS A 20 -34.66 -1.38 10.69
C LYS A 20 -33.28 -2.03 10.75
N HIS A 21 -32.94 -2.80 9.72
CA HIS A 21 -31.56 -3.08 9.39
C HIS A 21 -30.92 -1.71 9.25
N ARG A 22 -30.28 -1.23 10.33
CA ARG A 22 -29.37 -0.11 10.22
C ARG A 22 -28.26 -0.67 9.36
N PRO A 23 -28.04 -0.19 8.12
CA PRO A 23 -26.79 -0.50 7.47
C PRO A 23 -25.74 -0.02 8.45
N SER A 24 -24.97 -0.96 9.01
CA SER A 24 -23.73 -0.60 9.67
C SER A 24 -23.00 0.27 8.65
N LEU A 25 -22.67 1.51 9.00
CA LEU A 25 -21.61 2.22 8.29
C LEU A 25 -20.34 1.41 8.58
N ALA A 26 -20.16 0.30 7.88
CA ALA A 26 -18.88 -0.32 7.74
C ALA A 26 -18.03 0.76 7.08
N ASN A 27 -17.10 1.33 7.84
CA ASN A 27 -16.10 2.21 7.29
C ASN A 27 -15.37 1.37 6.23
N ALA A 28 -15.70 1.60 4.96
CA ALA A 28 -15.13 0.80 3.89
C ALA A 28 -13.61 0.95 3.96
N ALA A 29 -12.89 -0.17 3.82
CA ALA A 29 -11.44 -0.11 3.78
C ALA A 29 -11.00 0.90 2.70
N PRO A 30 -9.89 1.63 2.91
CA PRO A 30 -9.39 2.56 1.92
C PRO A 30 -9.23 1.89 0.54
N ALA A 31 -9.43 2.65 -0.54
CA ALA A 31 -9.37 2.09 -1.88
C ALA A 31 -8.00 1.43 -2.16
N ALA A 32 -8.01 0.38 -2.98
CA ALA A 32 -6.79 -0.29 -3.41
C ALA A 32 -5.96 0.65 -4.32
N VAL A 33 -4.63 0.54 -4.22
CA VAL A 33 -3.72 1.13 -5.20
C VAL A 33 -3.79 0.30 -6.47
N LEU A 34 -3.85 0.94 -7.64
CA LEU A 34 -3.89 0.28 -8.94
C LEU A 34 -2.54 0.40 -9.65
N ASP A 35 -2.14 -0.65 -10.36
CA ASP A 35 -1.02 -0.62 -11.30
C ASP A 35 -1.39 0.10 -12.61
N SER A 36 -0.42 0.26 -13.51
CA SER A 36 -0.62 0.93 -14.81
C SER A 36 -1.56 0.20 -15.77
N SER A 37 -1.94 -1.05 -15.46
CA SER A 37 -2.94 -1.81 -16.19
C SER A 37 -4.33 -1.79 -15.51
N GLY A 38 -4.48 -1.02 -14.42
CA GLY A 38 -5.72 -0.90 -13.66
C GLY A 38 -6.00 -2.05 -12.70
N LYS A 39 -5.02 -2.92 -12.42
CA LYS A 39 -5.17 -4.02 -11.46
C LYS A 39 -4.70 -3.61 -10.08
N GLU A 40 -5.33 -4.16 -9.04
CA GLU A 40 -4.94 -3.91 -7.65
C GLU A 40 -3.50 -4.38 -7.37
N LEU A 41 -2.76 -3.55 -6.65
CA LEU A 41 -1.38 -3.78 -6.29
C LEU A 41 -1.30 -4.80 -5.14
N GLN A 42 -0.63 -5.93 -5.39
CA GLN A 42 -0.58 -7.08 -4.50
C GLN A 42 0.66 -7.06 -3.61
N LYS A 43 0.49 -7.45 -2.35
CA LYS A 43 1.59 -7.63 -1.40
C LYS A 43 2.66 -8.58 -1.95
N GLY A 44 3.93 -8.18 -1.82
CA GLY A 44 5.07 -9.03 -2.18
C GLY A 44 5.29 -9.26 -3.67
N VAL A 45 4.44 -8.73 -4.55
CA VAL A 45 4.63 -8.78 -6.01
C VAL A 45 5.60 -7.68 -6.44
N HIS A 46 6.39 -7.97 -7.48
CA HIS A 46 7.38 -7.05 -8.03
C HIS A 46 6.74 -6.01 -8.95
N TYR A 47 6.96 -4.73 -8.61
CA TYR A 47 6.51 -3.58 -9.40
C TYR A 47 7.67 -2.63 -9.68
N HIS A 48 7.59 -1.91 -10.80
CA HIS A 48 8.45 -0.76 -11.08
C HIS A 48 7.71 0.53 -10.73
N ILE A 49 8.35 1.40 -9.95
CA ILE A 49 7.87 2.77 -9.76
C ILE A 49 8.45 3.62 -10.88
N MET A 50 7.56 4.10 -11.77
CA MET A 50 7.90 4.94 -12.92
C MET A 50 7.34 6.35 -12.71
N PRO A 51 7.99 7.39 -13.27
CA PRO A 51 7.43 8.72 -13.25
C PRO A 51 6.10 8.75 -14.02
N ALA A 52 5.12 9.47 -13.46
CA ALA A 52 3.81 9.65 -14.08
C ALA A 52 3.87 10.57 -15.31
N ILE A 53 4.83 11.51 -15.31
CA ILE A 53 5.08 12.45 -16.40
C ILE A 53 6.19 11.86 -17.29
N ARG A 54 5.96 11.86 -18.61
CA ARG A 54 6.97 11.43 -19.58
C ARG A 54 8.15 12.42 -19.59
N ASP A 55 9.31 11.94 -20.05
CA ASP A 55 10.52 12.76 -20.23
C ASP A 55 10.97 13.47 -18.93
N SER A 56 10.75 12.81 -17.78
CA SER A 56 11.11 13.30 -16.45
C SER A 56 12.05 12.35 -15.70
N GLY A 57 12.69 11.44 -16.42
CA GLY A 57 13.61 10.42 -15.94
C GLY A 57 13.08 8.99 -16.09
N GLY A 58 13.87 8.06 -15.59
CA GLY A 58 13.54 6.65 -15.48
C GLY A 58 12.87 6.30 -14.15
N GLY A 59 12.69 5.00 -13.92
CA GLY A 59 12.14 4.45 -12.70
C GLY A 59 13.13 4.46 -11.52
N ILE A 60 12.62 4.11 -10.35
CA ILE A 60 13.36 4.17 -9.09
C ILE A 60 14.40 3.05 -8.97
N GLY A 61 15.57 3.37 -8.42
CA GLY A 61 16.68 2.43 -8.20
C GLY A 61 17.50 2.77 -6.95
N MET A 62 18.72 2.21 -6.90
CA MET A 62 19.68 2.43 -5.80
C MET A 62 21.00 2.93 -6.37
N ALA A 63 21.63 3.90 -5.69
CA ALA A 63 22.95 4.40 -6.03
C ALA A 63 23.73 4.86 -4.80
N ILE A 64 25.05 4.94 -4.93
CA ILE A 64 25.89 5.64 -3.95
C ILE A 64 26.00 7.08 -4.40
N THR A 65 25.33 7.99 -3.68
CA THR A 65 25.35 9.41 -4.03
C THR A 65 26.44 10.19 -3.27
N HIS A 66 26.90 9.66 -2.13
CA HIS A 66 27.92 10.28 -1.30
C HIS A 66 29.17 9.42 -1.15
N GLN A 67 30.35 9.98 -1.48
CA GLN A 67 31.62 9.25 -1.37
C GLN A 67 32.00 8.90 0.07
N SER A 68 31.68 9.79 1.02
CA SER A 68 31.93 9.60 2.45
C SER A 68 30.98 8.59 3.10
N LYS A 69 29.78 8.41 2.53
CA LYS A 69 28.75 7.49 3.03
C LYS A 69 28.33 6.52 1.93
N ARG A 70 29.13 5.46 1.80
CA ARG A 70 28.93 4.43 0.77
C ARG A 70 27.82 3.44 1.10
N CYS A 71 27.34 3.40 2.34
CA CYS A 71 26.31 2.45 2.77
C CYS A 71 25.39 3.05 3.83
N PRO A 72 24.08 2.73 3.82
CA PRO A 72 23.37 2.02 2.73
C PRO A 72 23.32 2.86 1.44
N PRO A 73 23.04 2.26 0.26
CA PRO A 73 22.78 3.04 -0.94
C PRO A 73 21.49 3.86 -0.80
N ASP A 74 21.47 5.03 -1.43
CA ASP A 74 20.32 5.91 -1.47
C ASP A 74 19.31 5.45 -2.53
N ILE A 75 18.06 5.82 -2.32
CA ILE A 75 16.98 5.60 -3.27
C ILE A 75 16.98 6.77 -4.25
N ILE A 76 17.18 6.48 -5.53
CA ILE A 76 17.28 7.50 -6.58
C ILE A 76 16.25 7.27 -7.68
N GLN A 77 15.84 8.35 -8.34
CA GLN A 77 15.26 8.26 -9.66
C GLN A 77 16.38 8.18 -10.70
N LYS A 78 16.28 7.28 -11.68
CA LYS A 78 17.27 7.20 -12.75
C LYS A 78 17.13 8.39 -13.70
N ASP A 79 18.25 8.91 -14.22
CA ASP A 79 18.23 10.06 -15.13
C ASP A 79 17.70 9.71 -16.53
N LEU A 80 17.96 8.49 -17.00
CA LEU A 80 17.64 8.11 -18.38
C LEU A 80 16.17 7.70 -18.52
N ASP A 81 15.44 8.45 -19.34
CA ASP A 81 14.06 8.16 -19.70
C ASP A 81 13.89 6.72 -20.24
N GLY A 82 12.75 6.12 -19.91
CA GLY A 82 12.41 4.76 -20.36
C GLY A 82 13.15 3.63 -19.64
N THR A 83 14.15 3.92 -18.78
CA THR A 83 14.76 2.89 -17.94
C THR A 83 13.84 2.52 -16.78
N SER A 84 13.55 1.24 -16.57
CA SER A 84 12.52 0.82 -15.60
C SER A 84 12.93 0.92 -14.12
N GLY A 85 14.19 1.23 -13.81
CA GLY A 85 14.69 1.13 -12.44
C GLY A 85 14.88 -0.32 -11.97
N ILE A 86 14.82 -0.55 -10.66
CA ILE A 86 14.89 -1.88 -10.02
C ILE A 86 13.47 -2.24 -9.55
N PRO A 87 12.96 -3.45 -9.82
CA PRO A 87 11.65 -3.84 -9.31
C PRO A 87 11.68 -3.92 -7.79
N LEU A 88 10.57 -3.58 -7.13
CA LEU A 88 10.46 -3.60 -5.68
C LEU A 88 9.12 -4.19 -5.23
N THR A 89 8.99 -4.44 -3.94
CA THR A 89 7.81 -5.05 -3.34
C THR A 89 7.23 -4.15 -2.25
N PHE A 90 5.91 -4.18 -2.13
CA PHE A 90 5.16 -3.47 -1.10
C PHE A 90 4.62 -4.47 -0.06
N TRP A 91 4.71 -4.08 1.21
CA TRP A 91 4.35 -4.94 2.35
C TRP A 91 3.53 -4.13 3.36
N PRO A 92 2.18 -4.23 3.32
CA PRO A 92 1.34 -3.62 4.34
C PRO A 92 1.79 -3.99 5.75
N VAL A 93 1.64 -3.07 6.71
CA VAL A 93 2.00 -3.31 8.11
C VAL A 93 1.16 -4.45 8.72
N ASN A 94 -0.14 -4.50 8.39
CA ASN A 94 -0.96 -5.63 8.76
C ASN A 94 -0.58 -6.85 7.90
N PRO A 95 -0.03 -7.94 8.50
CA PRO A 95 0.43 -9.09 7.72
C PRO A 95 -0.70 -9.84 7.02
N ASN A 96 -1.95 -9.67 7.45
CA ASN A 96 -3.11 -10.31 6.85
C ASN A 96 -3.59 -9.60 5.57
N ASP A 97 -3.17 -8.36 5.32
CA ASP A 97 -3.55 -7.64 4.12
C ASP A 97 -2.80 -8.21 2.91
N THR A 98 -3.54 -8.56 1.86
CA THR A 98 -3.00 -9.07 0.59
C THR A 98 -2.92 -7.99 -0.49
N VAL A 99 -3.68 -6.90 -0.32
CA VAL A 99 -3.79 -5.79 -1.25
C VAL A 99 -3.24 -4.53 -0.60
N VAL A 100 -2.48 -3.75 -1.36
CA VAL A 100 -1.97 -2.44 -0.91
C VAL A 100 -3.06 -1.40 -1.10
N ARG A 101 -3.33 -0.64 -0.03
CA ARG A 101 -4.42 0.35 0.00
C ARG A 101 -3.89 1.75 0.21
N LEU A 102 -4.60 2.74 -0.33
CA LEU A 102 -4.31 4.14 -0.09
C LEU A 102 -4.41 4.46 1.41
N SER A 103 -3.68 5.47 1.86
CA SER A 103 -3.72 5.94 3.26
C SER A 103 -3.49 4.81 4.29
N SER A 104 -2.61 3.86 3.97
CA SER A 104 -2.22 2.76 4.85
C SER A 104 -0.70 2.65 4.95
N ASP A 105 -0.22 2.32 6.13
CA ASP A 105 1.21 2.16 6.38
C ASP A 105 1.73 0.87 5.74
N LEU A 106 2.91 0.96 5.11
CA LEU A 106 3.54 -0.16 4.44
C LEU A 106 5.07 -0.02 4.46
N ASN A 107 5.74 -1.14 4.24
CA ASN A 107 7.17 -1.19 3.95
C ASN A 107 7.40 -1.36 2.45
N ILE A 108 8.39 -0.65 1.92
CA ILE A 108 8.87 -0.79 0.53
C ILE A 108 10.25 -1.44 0.57
N LYS A 109 10.48 -2.43 -0.30
CA LYS A 109 11.72 -3.21 -0.28
C LYS A 109 12.20 -3.56 -1.69
N PHE A 110 13.47 -3.30 -1.97
CA PHE A 110 14.16 -3.88 -3.14
C PHE A 110 14.53 -5.36 -2.90
N PRO A 111 14.44 -6.23 -3.91
CA PRO A 111 14.87 -7.62 -3.79
C PRO A 111 16.39 -7.74 -3.67
N GLY A 112 16.83 -8.86 -3.11
CA GLY A 112 18.24 -9.24 -3.07
C GLY A 112 19.05 -8.65 -1.92
N VAL A 113 20.36 -8.78 -2.04
CA VAL A 113 21.38 -8.33 -1.08
C VAL A 113 22.28 -7.33 -1.79
N THR A 114 22.60 -6.23 -1.14
CA THR A 114 23.53 -5.22 -1.66
C THR A 114 24.94 -5.47 -1.14
N LEU A 115 25.95 -4.81 -1.71
CA LEU A 115 27.33 -4.84 -1.22
C LEU A 115 27.48 -4.33 0.23
N CYS A 116 26.47 -3.64 0.75
CA CYS A 116 26.45 -3.14 2.12
C CYS A 116 26.04 -4.20 3.14
N PHE A 117 25.54 -5.37 2.72
CA PHE A 117 25.01 -6.42 3.60
C PHE A 117 23.99 -5.91 4.64
N GLN A 118 23.26 -4.86 4.27
CA GLN A 118 22.24 -4.21 5.09
C GLN A 118 20.85 -4.44 4.49
N SER A 119 19.80 -4.13 5.26
CA SER A 119 18.42 -4.21 4.80
C SER A 119 18.19 -3.31 3.57
N THR A 120 17.44 -3.82 2.60
CA THR A 120 16.95 -3.09 1.43
C THR A 120 15.55 -2.50 1.62
N VAL A 121 15.03 -2.56 2.86
CA VAL A 121 13.79 -1.89 3.24
C VAL A 121 14.06 -0.39 3.32
N TRP A 122 13.21 0.40 2.66
CA TRP A 122 13.33 1.84 2.60
C TRP A 122 13.18 2.43 4.00
N LYS A 123 14.04 3.40 4.32
CA LYS A 123 14.02 4.15 5.57
C LYS A 123 14.29 5.61 5.25
N LEU A 124 13.58 6.49 5.94
CA LEU A 124 13.93 7.90 5.97
C LEU A 124 15.12 8.04 6.95
N ASP A 125 16.15 8.75 6.52
CA ASP A 125 17.29 9.05 7.39
C ASP A 125 16.99 10.26 8.30
N SER A 126 17.86 10.50 9.28
CA SER A 126 17.81 11.75 10.04
C SER A 126 18.08 12.93 9.12
N TYR A 127 17.31 14.00 9.31
CA TYR A 127 17.47 15.22 8.52
C TYR A 127 18.88 15.81 8.65
N ASP A 128 19.57 15.93 7.52
CA ASP A 128 20.83 16.63 7.37
C ASP A 128 20.59 18.02 6.74
N PRO A 129 20.72 19.10 7.51
CA PRO A 129 20.48 20.46 7.01
C PRO A 129 21.47 20.89 5.91
N PHE A 130 22.61 20.22 5.77
CA PHE A 130 23.61 20.53 4.73
C PHE A 130 23.31 19.83 3.40
N LEU A 131 22.54 18.74 3.42
CA LEU A 131 22.11 18.00 2.22
C LEU A 131 20.65 18.29 1.84
N GLY A 132 19.91 18.98 2.71
CA GLY A 132 18.52 19.38 2.48
C GLY A 132 17.52 18.22 2.63
N HIS A 133 17.94 17.11 3.25
CA HIS A 133 17.12 15.94 3.53
C HIS A 133 17.65 15.17 4.72
#